data_AF-B8LNL1-F1
#
_entry.id   AF-B8LNL1-F1
#
_cell.length_a   1.000
_cell.length_b   1.000
_cell.length_c   1.000
_cell.angle_alpha   90.00
_cell.angle_beta   90.00
_cell.angle_gamma   90.00
#
_symmetry.space_group_name_H-M   'P 1'
#
loop_
_entity.id
_entity.type
_entity.pdbx_description
1 polymer ?
#
loop_
_entity_poly.entity_id
_entity_poly.type
_entity_poly.pdbx_seq_one_letter_code
_entity_poly.pdbx_strand_id
1 'polypeptide(L)'
;MGSSSDSYNEAVARLNKLLKQSPNLLSAAAKKIEEITDKLQQQVAVAAEDVTQKLANELVIDPVQKLKNGFRNFKSQVYQKDTDLFSKLSKGQSPKFMVFACSDSRVCPSHVLKFNLGEAFVVRNIANMVAPYEKNEYPGTSAAVEYAVLHLKVEHILVMGHSCCGGIKALMSMPDDGVTQTAFIESWIKIGKEARSNVKNSHGDLPFDQQCTACEKEAVNVSLTNLQRFLL
;
A
#
# COMPACT_ATOMS: atom_id res chain seq x y z
N MET A 1 26.97 -41.15 8.45
CA MET A 1 26.30 -40.87 7.17
C MET A 1 27.31 -40.14 6.31
N GLY A 2 28.02 -40.84 5.41
CA GLY A 2 29.01 -40.20 4.52
C GLY A 2 28.28 -39.33 3.50
N SER A 3 28.71 -38.08 3.32
CA SER A 3 28.06 -37.14 2.42
C SER A 3 28.24 -37.57 0.96
N SER A 4 27.29 -37.19 0.09
CA SER A 4 27.32 -37.47 -1.35
C SER A 4 28.59 -37.00 -2.07
N SER A 5 29.37 -36.10 -1.45
CA SER A 5 30.64 -35.59 -1.98
C SER A 5 31.78 -36.61 -1.91
N ASP A 6 31.81 -37.47 -0.89
CA ASP A 6 32.94 -38.39 -0.66
C ASP A 6 32.91 -39.54 -1.69
N SER A 7 31.72 -40.04 -1.99
CA SER A 7 31.49 -41.04 -3.06
C SER A 7 31.83 -40.50 -4.45
N TYR A 8 31.49 -39.23 -4.72
CA TYR A 8 31.82 -38.56 -5.98
C TYR A 8 33.33 -38.43 -6.17
N ASN A 9 34.04 -37.95 -5.15
CA ASN A 9 35.49 -37.76 -5.20
C ASN A 9 36.24 -39.08 -5.38
N GLU A 10 35.77 -40.16 -4.74
CA GLU A 10 36.36 -41.49 -4.91
C GLU A 10 36.14 -42.05 -6.32
N ALA A 11 34.97 -41.82 -6.91
CA ALA A 11 34.67 -42.20 -8.29
C ALA A 11 35.56 -41.44 -9.30
N VAL A 12 35.75 -40.14 -9.11
CA VAL A 12 36.64 -39.31 -9.94
C VAL A 12 38.10 -39.79 -9.84
N ALA A 13 38.58 -40.13 -8.64
CA ALA A 13 39.93 -40.64 -8.44
C ALA A 13 40.15 -42.00 -9.16
N ARG A 14 39.18 -42.92 -9.08
CA ARG A 14 39.24 -44.21 -9.79
C ARG A 14 39.22 -44.03 -11.30
N LEU A 15 38.38 -43.14 -11.82
CA LEU A 15 38.29 -42.83 -13.24
C LEU A 15 39.62 -42.26 -13.77
N ASN A 16 40.22 -41.31 -13.05
CA ASN A 16 41.52 -40.73 -13.41
C ASN A 16 42.64 -41.78 -13.45
N LYS A 17 42.61 -42.76 -12.55
CA LYS A 17 43.57 -43.87 -12.55
C LYS A 17 43.40 -44.76 -13.79
N LEU A 18 42.17 -45.09 -14.17
CA LEU A 18 41.86 -45.89 -15.37
C LEU A 18 42.26 -45.17 -16.66
N LEU A 19 41.99 -43.86 -16.75
CA LEU A 19 42.34 -43.05 -17.92
C LEU A 19 43.86 -42.94 -18.14
N LYS A 20 44.66 -42.89 -17.07
CA LYS A 20 46.13 -42.92 -17.16
C LYS A 20 46.69 -44.26 -17.67
N GLN A 21 45.96 -45.35 -17.47
CA GLN A 21 46.37 -46.71 -17.88
C GLN A 21 45.95 -47.06 -19.31
N SER A 22 45.17 -46.20 -19.99
CA SER A 22 44.66 -46.47 -21.34
C SER A 22 44.54 -45.18 -22.15
N PRO A 23 45.63 -44.70 -22.77
CA PRO A 23 45.69 -43.41 -23.44
C PRO A 23 44.68 -43.24 -24.59
N ASN A 24 44.34 -44.32 -25.29
CA ASN A 24 43.34 -44.32 -26.36
C ASN A 24 41.90 -44.06 -25.85
N LEU A 25 41.65 -44.23 -24.55
CA LEU A 25 40.36 -43.93 -23.93
C LEU A 25 40.24 -42.45 -23.50
N LEU A 26 41.34 -41.70 -23.43
CA LEU A 26 41.30 -40.28 -23.06
C LEU A 26 40.55 -39.43 -24.08
N SER A 27 40.77 -39.67 -25.38
CA SER A 27 40.08 -38.95 -26.45
C SER A 27 38.58 -39.29 -26.49
N ALA A 28 38.24 -40.57 -26.30
CA ALA A 28 36.85 -41.02 -26.22
C ALA A 28 36.13 -40.46 -24.98
N ALA A 29 36.81 -40.42 -23.83
CA ALA A 29 36.28 -39.84 -22.60
C ALA A 29 36.10 -38.32 -22.70
N ALA A 30 37.06 -37.60 -23.28
CA ALA A 30 36.97 -36.16 -23.51
C ALA A 30 35.76 -35.81 -24.39
N LYS A 31 35.59 -36.53 -25.51
CA LYS A 31 34.42 -36.37 -26.38
C LYS A 31 33.10 -36.64 -25.65
N LYS A 32 33.05 -37.65 -24.79
CA LYS A 32 31.85 -37.97 -23.99
C LYS A 32 31.54 -36.88 -22.97
N ILE A 33 32.57 -36.29 -22.35
CA ILE A 33 32.43 -35.19 -21.40
C ILE A 33 31.90 -33.95 -22.12
N GLU A 34 32.42 -33.63 -23.30
CA GLU A 34 31.93 -32.54 -24.14
C GLU A 34 30.45 -32.75 -24.51
N GLU A 35 30.10 -33.94 -25.03
CA GLU A 35 28.70 -34.31 -25.34
C GLU A 35 27.75 -34.21 -24.12
N ILE A 36 28.22 -34.59 -22.92
CA ILE A 36 27.42 -34.50 -21.69
C ILE A 36 27.31 -33.04 -21.23
N THR A 37 28.38 -32.26 -21.37
CA THR A 37 28.40 -30.84 -21.00
C THR A 37 27.44 -30.04 -21.87
N ASP A 38 27.46 -30.27 -23.19
CA ASP A 38 26.53 -29.62 -24.12
C ASP A 38 25.07 -29.97 -23.81
N LYS A 39 24.80 -31.25 -23.51
CA LYS A 39 23.45 -31.70 -23.11
C LYS A 39 23.00 -31.05 -21.80
N LEU A 40 23.89 -30.94 -20.82
CA LEU A 40 23.60 -30.28 -19.55
C LEU A 40 23.35 -28.78 -19.75
N GLN A 41 24.18 -28.10 -20.55
CA GLN A 41 23.99 -26.69 -20.88
C GLN A 41 22.64 -26.45 -21.57
N GLN A 42 22.26 -27.31 -22.52
CA GLN A 42 20.97 -27.22 -23.19
C GLN A 42 19.79 -27.48 -22.25
N GLN A 43 19.89 -28.46 -21.34
CA GLN A 43 18.87 -28.71 -20.32
C GLN A 43 18.73 -27.55 -19.33
N VAL A 44 19.84 -26.95 -18.92
CA VAL A 44 19.85 -25.77 -18.03
C VAL A 44 19.23 -24.56 -18.74
N ALA A 45 19.51 -24.34 -20.03
CA ALA A 45 18.91 -23.26 -20.80
C ALA A 45 17.38 -23.39 -20.90
N VAL A 46 16.88 -24.60 -21.21
CA VAL A 46 15.43 -24.88 -21.26
C VAL A 46 14.78 -24.70 -19.88
N ALA A 47 15.42 -25.18 -18.82
CA ALA A 47 14.91 -25.00 -17.46
C ALA A 47 14.90 -23.52 -17.03
N ALA A 48 15.93 -22.76 -17.40
CA ALA A 48 15.99 -21.32 -17.14
C ALA A 48 14.88 -20.56 -17.88
N GLU A 49 14.57 -20.95 -19.12
CA GLU A 49 13.50 -20.36 -19.92
C GLU A 49 12.10 -20.68 -19.33
N ASP A 50 11.85 -21.93 -18.91
CA ASP A 50 10.59 -22.33 -18.23
C ASP A 50 10.40 -21.58 -16.90
N VAL A 51 11.47 -21.43 -16.11
CA VAL A 51 11.43 -20.65 -14.86
C VAL A 51 11.17 -19.18 -15.13
N THR A 52 11.83 -18.60 -16.13
CA THR A 52 11.65 -17.19 -16.52
C THR A 52 10.22 -16.94 -17.00
N GLN A 53 9.66 -17.86 -17.80
CA GLN A 53 8.29 -17.75 -18.28
C GLN A 53 7.26 -17.94 -17.15
N LYS A 54 7.50 -18.86 -16.20
CA LYS A 54 6.65 -19.01 -15.00
C LYS A 54 6.67 -17.75 -14.14
N LEU A 55 7.85 -17.17 -13.89
CA LEU A 55 7.95 -15.91 -13.15
C LEU A 55 7.22 -14.78 -13.88
N ALA A 56 7.41 -14.66 -15.20
CA ALA A 56 6.74 -13.65 -16.00
C ALA A 56 5.20 -13.78 -15.94
N ASN A 57 4.68 -15.01 -15.93
CA ASN A 57 3.26 -15.28 -15.81
C ASN A 57 2.73 -15.02 -14.38
N GLU A 58 3.52 -15.23 -13.33
CA GLU A 58 3.17 -14.83 -11.96
C GLU A 58 3.21 -13.30 -11.76
N LEU A 59 4.05 -12.59 -12.52
CA LEU A 59 4.16 -11.13 -12.49
C LEU A 59 2.93 -10.41 -13.10
N VAL A 60 2.17 -11.07 -13.97
CA VAL A 60 0.91 -10.54 -14.50
C VAL A 60 -0.25 -10.95 -13.59
N ILE A 61 -0.36 -10.26 -12.46
CA ILE A 61 -1.53 -10.42 -11.59
C ILE A 61 -2.73 -9.78 -12.28
N ASP A 62 -3.66 -10.58 -12.80
CA ASP A 62 -4.98 -10.10 -13.23
C ASP A 62 -5.63 -9.32 -12.06
N PRO A 63 -5.85 -7.99 -12.21
CA PRO A 63 -6.42 -7.16 -11.14
C PRO A 63 -7.77 -7.69 -10.64
N VAL A 64 -8.59 -8.25 -11.53
CA VAL A 64 -9.89 -8.82 -11.16
C VAL A 64 -9.70 -10.10 -10.34
N GLN A 65 -8.72 -10.95 -10.69
CA GLN A 65 -8.41 -12.13 -9.88
C GLN A 65 -7.83 -11.76 -8.52
N LYS A 66 -7.00 -10.71 -8.45
CA LYS A 66 -6.52 -10.18 -7.16
C LYS A 66 -7.67 -9.82 -6.23
N LEU A 67 -8.69 -9.12 -6.74
CA LEU A 67 -9.87 -8.75 -5.96
C LEU A 67 -10.68 -9.99 -5.53
N LYS A 68 -10.92 -10.93 -6.46
CA LYS A 68 -11.63 -12.19 -6.16
C LYS A 68 -10.91 -13.01 -5.09
N ASN A 69 -9.60 -13.17 -5.22
CA ASN A 69 -8.78 -13.93 -4.27
C ASN A 69 -8.71 -13.23 -2.92
N GLY A 70 -8.57 -11.90 -2.91
CA GLY A 70 -8.64 -11.10 -1.68
C GLY A 70 -9.96 -11.30 -0.93
N PHE A 71 -11.09 -11.25 -1.61
CA PHE A 71 -12.40 -11.50 -0.99
C PHE A 71 -12.57 -12.94 -0.50
N ARG A 72 -12.14 -13.94 -1.29
CA ARG A 72 -12.15 -15.35 -0.85
C ARG A 72 -11.30 -15.57 0.40
N ASN A 73 -10.14 -14.93 0.46
CA ASN A 73 -9.28 -14.95 1.64
C ASN A 73 -9.96 -14.31 2.84
N PHE A 74 -10.51 -13.10 2.70
CA PHE A 74 -11.30 -12.45 3.76
C PHE A 74 -12.45 -13.34 4.25
N LYS A 75 -13.20 -13.95 3.32
CA LYS A 75 -14.32 -14.83 3.66
C LYS A 75 -13.88 -16.04 4.49
N SER A 76 -12.82 -16.71 4.08
CA SER A 76 -12.33 -17.94 4.74
C SER A 76 -11.54 -17.67 6.02
N GLN A 77 -10.74 -16.60 6.06
CA GLN A 77 -9.81 -16.35 7.15
C GLN A 77 -10.33 -15.39 8.21
N VAL A 78 -11.33 -14.56 7.89
CA VAL A 78 -11.88 -13.57 8.82
C VAL A 78 -13.37 -13.83 9.04
N TYR A 79 -14.17 -13.81 7.97
CA TYR A 79 -15.63 -13.91 8.09
C TYR A 79 -16.10 -15.21 8.74
N GLN A 80 -15.63 -16.35 8.22
CA GLN A 80 -16.05 -17.67 8.70
C GLN A 80 -15.43 -18.05 10.06
N LYS A 81 -14.38 -17.35 10.50
CA LYS A 81 -13.74 -17.64 11.79
C LYS A 81 -14.40 -16.92 12.98
N ASP A 82 -15.21 -15.89 12.72
CA ASP A 82 -15.90 -15.12 13.75
C ASP A 82 -17.36 -14.85 13.37
N THR A 83 -18.14 -15.92 13.23
CA THR A 83 -19.55 -15.83 12.83
C THR A 83 -20.39 -15.03 13.82
N ASP A 84 -20.01 -15.00 15.09
CA ASP A 84 -20.72 -14.27 16.15
C ASP A 84 -20.55 -12.76 15.97
N LEU A 85 -19.33 -12.28 15.69
CA LEU A 85 -19.09 -10.88 15.35
C LEU A 85 -19.94 -10.47 14.14
N PHE A 86 -19.88 -11.22 13.04
CA PHE A 86 -20.62 -10.86 11.82
C PHE A 86 -22.13 -10.98 11.97
N SER A 87 -22.63 -11.87 12.83
CA SER A 87 -24.06 -11.95 13.19
C SER A 87 -24.53 -10.74 14.02
N LYS A 88 -23.63 -10.14 14.82
CA LYS A 88 -23.91 -8.87 15.50
C LYS A 88 -23.86 -7.69 14.51
N LEU A 89 -22.81 -7.61 13.70
CA LEU A 89 -22.62 -6.53 12.72
C LEU A 89 -23.70 -6.49 11.63
N SER A 90 -24.30 -7.64 11.29
CA SER A 90 -25.40 -7.68 10.31
C SER A 90 -26.69 -7.04 10.82
N LYS A 91 -26.85 -6.91 12.15
CA LYS A 91 -28.02 -6.26 12.78
C LYS A 91 -27.86 -4.74 12.88
N GLY A 92 -26.64 -4.23 12.75
CA GLY A 92 -26.34 -2.81 12.82
C GLY A 92 -24.88 -2.54 13.19
N GLN A 93 -24.52 -1.25 13.17
CA GLN A 93 -23.20 -0.75 13.57
C GLN A 93 -23.34 0.26 14.71
N SER A 94 -22.35 0.29 15.61
CA SER A 94 -22.25 1.27 16.70
C SER A 94 -20.79 1.69 16.94
N PRO A 95 -20.12 2.22 15.90
CA PRO A 95 -18.72 2.61 16.01
C PRO A 95 -18.52 3.71 17.06
N LYS A 96 -17.41 3.65 17.78
CA LYS A 96 -17.04 4.69 18.77
C LYS A 96 -16.25 5.82 18.15
N PHE A 97 -15.63 5.56 16.99
CA PHE A 97 -14.76 6.51 16.30
C PHE A 97 -15.36 6.91 14.95
N MET A 98 -15.30 8.19 14.61
CA MET A 98 -15.29 8.68 13.24
C MET A 98 -13.85 9.03 12.86
N VAL A 99 -13.41 8.64 11.66
CA VAL A 99 -12.04 8.90 11.20
C VAL A 99 -12.04 9.56 9.83
N PHE A 100 -11.46 10.75 9.72
CA PHE A 100 -11.03 11.34 8.46
C PHE A 100 -9.59 10.93 8.17
N ALA A 101 -9.37 10.26 7.04
CA ALA A 101 -8.04 9.85 6.59
C ALA A 101 -7.84 10.14 5.11
N CYS A 102 -6.59 10.17 4.64
CA CYS A 102 -6.33 10.48 3.25
C CYS A 102 -6.70 9.28 2.37
N SER A 103 -7.14 9.53 1.14
CA SER A 103 -7.35 8.48 0.12
C SER A 103 -6.05 7.80 -0.34
N ASP A 104 -4.89 8.32 0.07
CA ASP A 104 -3.57 7.75 -0.18
C ASP A 104 -3.50 6.26 0.19
N SER A 105 -3.04 5.43 -0.74
CA SER A 105 -3.05 3.97 -0.61
C SER A 105 -2.14 3.43 0.50
N ARG A 106 -1.23 4.26 1.04
CA ARG A 106 -0.24 3.87 2.06
C ARG A 106 -0.76 3.99 3.50
N VAL A 107 -1.88 4.68 3.72
CA VAL A 107 -2.33 5.09 5.06
C VAL A 107 -3.77 4.66 5.36
N CYS A 108 -4.12 3.41 5.03
CA CYS A 108 -5.41 2.85 5.42
C CYS A 108 -5.58 2.88 6.95
N PRO A 109 -6.58 3.60 7.51
CA PRO A 109 -6.68 3.81 8.95
C PRO A 109 -6.88 2.49 9.71
N SER A 110 -7.64 1.54 9.16
CA SER A 110 -7.82 0.21 9.77
C SER A 110 -6.52 -0.57 9.86
N HIS A 111 -5.58 -0.35 8.95
CA HIS A 111 -4.27 -1.01 8.99
C HIS A 111 -3.32 -0.32 9.98
N VAL A 112 -3.26 1.02 9.93
CA VAL A 112 -2.34 1.80 10.77
C VAL A 112 -2.73 1.74 12.25
N LEU A 113 -4.03 1.87 12.55
CA LEU A 113 -4.55 1.93 13.93
C LEU A 113 -5.09 0.60 14.44
N LYS A 114 -5.05 -0.45 13.59
CA LYS A 114 -5.56 -1.80 13.91
C LYS A 114 -7.04 -1.83 14.34
N PHE A 115 -7.88 -1.02 13.70
CA PHE A 115 -9.32 -1.10 13.95
C PHE A 115 -9.89 -2.45 13.53
N ASN A 116 -10.71 -3.03 14.40
CA ASN A 116 -11.59 -4.15 14.10
C ASN A 116 -12.83 -3.69 13.32
N LEU A 117 -13.54 -4.65 12.76
CA LEU A 117 -14.79 -4.39 12.04
C LEU A 117 -15.85 -3.83 13.00
N GLY A 118 -16.46 -2.71 12.61
CA GLY A 118 -17.48 -2.02 13.39
C GLY A 118 -16.94 -0.98 14.39
N GLU A 119 -15.63 -0.81 14.55
CA GLU A 119 -15.07 0.14 15.53
C GLU A 119 -15.05 1.60 15.02
N ALA A 120 -14.85 1.81 13.71
CA ALA A 120 -14.69 3.13 13.12
C ALA A 120 -15.58 3.36 11.89
N PHE A 121 -16.26 4.51 11.86
CA PHE A 121 -16.92 5.07 10.68
C PHE A 121 -15.93 5.97 9.94
N VAL A 122 -15.54 5.59 8.72
CA VAL A 122 -14.37 6.18 8.05
C VAL A 122 -14.77 7.02 6.84
N VAL A 123 -14.28 8.25 6.77
CA VAL A 123 -14.31 9.10 5.58
C VAL A 123 -12.89 9.19 5.01
N ARG A 124 -12.74 8.92 3.71
CA ARG A 124 -11.45 9.07 3.01
C ARG A 124 -11.57 10.04 1.84
N ASN A 125 -10.74 11.08 1.86
CA ASN A 125 -10.70 12.10 0.81
C ASN A 125 -9.26 12.59 0.59
N ILE A 126 -9.07 13.51 -0.36
CA ILE A 126 -7.74 14.03 -0.68
C ILE A 126 -7.27 14.91 0.48
N ALA A 127 -6.09 14.62 1.02
CA ALA A 127 -5.47 15.34 2.14
C ALA A 127 -6.29 15.33 3.45
N ASN A 128 -7.17 14.34 3.66
CA ASN A 128 -7.90 14.12 4.92
C ASN A 128 -8.57 15.40 5.48
N MET A 129 -9.00 16.30 4.61
CA MET A 129 -9.53 17.60 5.00
C MET A 129 -10.98 17.45 5.43
N VAL A 130 -11.35 18.20 6.46
CA VAL A 130 -12.74 18.44 6.81
C VAL A 130 -13.12 19.81 6.28
N ALA A 131 -14.04 19.83 5.32
CA ALA A 131 -14.60 21.07 4.79
C ALA A 131 -15.40 21.84 5.87
N PRO A 132 -15.47 23.18 5.80
CA PRO A 132 -16.30 23.96 6.72
C PRO A 132 -17.78 23.58 6.60
N TYR A 133 -18.56 23.90 7.64
CA TYR A 133 -20.00 23.75 7.62
C TYR A 133 -20.61 24.67 6.54
N GLU A 134 -20.95 24.08 5.39
CA GLU A 134 -21.66 24.76 4.32
C GLU A 134 -22.69 23.81 3.71
N LYS A 135 -23.95 24.26 3.66
CA LYS A 135 -25.07 23.42 3.23
C LYS A 135 -25.03 23.06 1.74
N ASN A 136 -24.40 23.89 0.90
CA ASN A 136 -24.49 23.78 -0.56
C ASN A 136 -23.19 23.33 -1.23
N GLU A 137 -22.01 23.52 -0.61
CA GLU A 137 -20.73 23.23 -1.26
C GLU A 137 -20.17 21.85 -0.93
N TYR A 138 -20.34 21.36 0.30
CA TYR A 138 -19.70 20.13 0.78
C TYR A 138 -20.67 19.09 1.33
N PRO A 139 -21.71 18.69 0.58
CA PRO A 139 -22.77 17.82 1.10
C PRO A 139 -22.24 16.46 1.58
N GLY A 140 -21.19 15.93 0.94
CA GLY A 140 -20.59 14.65 1.35
C GLY A 140 -19.93 14.70 2.74
N THR A 141 -19.15 15.74 3.02
CA THR A 141 -18.52 15.93 4.34
C THR A 141 -19.60 16.17 5.39
N SER A 142 -20.53 17.08 5.11
CA SER A 142 -21.58 17.46 6.05
C SER A 142 -22.48 16.29 6.42
N ALA A 143 -22.94 15.52 5.43
CA ALA A 143 -23.77 14.34 5.65
C ALA A 143 -23.03 13.25 6.44
N ALA A 144 -21.73 13.05 6.18
CA ALA A 144 -20.94 12.04 6.91
C ALA A 144 -20.78 12.42 8.38
N VAL A 145 -20.49 13.69 8.69
CA VAL A 145 -20.39 14.20 10.07
C VAL A 145 -21.75 14.12 10.75
N GLU A 146 -22.81 14.60 10.11
CA GLU A 146 -24.18 14.54 10.62
C GLU A 146 -24.60 13.11 10.96
N TYR A 147 -24.34 12.16 10.05
CA TYR A 147 -24.68 10.75 10.26
C TYR A 147 -23.87 10.14 11.40
N ALA A 148 -22.56 10.35 11.44
CA ALA A 148 -21.71 9.80 12.49
C ALA A 148 -22.11 10.33 13.88
N VAL A 149 -22.35 11.64 14.00
CA VAL A 149 -22.62 12.29 15.29
C VAL A 149 -24.08 12.12 15.72
N LEU A 150 -25.05 12.44 14.85
CA LEU A 150 -26.45 12.45 15.23
C LEU A 150 -27.11 11.06 15.17
N HIS A 151 -26.67 10.18 14.27
CA HIS A 151 -27.28 8.85 14.10
C HIS A 151 -26.45 7.74 14.74
N LEU A 152 -25.14 7.66 14.45
CA LEU A 152 -24.29 6.59 15.00
C LEU A 152 -23.80 6.86 16.43
N LYS A 153 -23.89 8.12 16.89
CA LYS A 153 -23.46 8.55 18.23
C LYS A 153 -21.99 8.21 18.51
N VAL A 154 -21.12 8.46 17.53
CA VAL A 154 -19.66 8.34 17.73
C VAL A 154 -19.22 9.24 18.88
N GLU A 155 -18.24 8.76 19.66
CA GLU A 155 -17.73 9.46 20.84
C GLU A 155 -16.48 10.29 20.52
N HIS A 156 -15.75 9.89 19.47
CA HIS A 156 -14.49 10.49 19.09
C HIS A 156 -14.43 10.74 17.59
N ILE A 157 -13.94 11.91 17.18
CA ILE A 157 -13.61 12.22 15.79
C ILE A 157 -12.09 12.40 15.69
N LEU A 158 -11.45 11.60 14.83
CA LEU A 158 -10.02 11.69 14.52
C LEU A 158 -9.83 12.24 13.11
N VAL A 159 -9.01 13.29 12.98
CA VAL A 159 -8.48 13.74 11.68
C VAL A 159 -7.02 13.29 11.58
N MET A 160 -6.77 12.32 10.70
CA MET A 160 -5.48 11.65 10.56
C MET A 160 -4.71 12.18 9.33
N GLY A 161 -3.82 13.15 9.59
CA GLY A 161 -2.81 13.59 8.63
C GLY A 161 -1.75 12.51 8.35
N HIS A 162 -0.92 12.72 7.32
CA HIS A 162 0.20 11.82 7.03
C HIS A 162 1.35 12.54 6.32
N SER A 163 2.55 11.97 6.43
CA SER A 163 3.75 12.45 5.76
C SER A 163 3.70 12.24 4.25
N CYS A 164 4.34 13.14 3.51
CA CYS A 164 4.46 13.11 2.05
C CYS A 164 3.09 13.07 1.36
N CYS A 165 2.16 13.90 1.84
CA CYS A 165 0.80 13.99 1.32
C CYS A 165 0.77 14.74 -0.02
N GLY A 166 0.35 14.06 -1.09
CA GLY A 166 0.25 14.65 -2.42
C GLY A 166 -0.72 15.84 -2.49
N GLY A 167 -1.84 15.80 -1.75
CA GLY A 167 -2.79 16.91 -1.72
C GLY A 167 -2.25 18.15 -0.99
N ILE A 168 -1.49 17.96 0.09
CA ILE A 168 -0.82 19.08 0.79
C ILE A 168 0.32 19.64 -0.05
N LYS A 169 1.11 18.78 -0.71
CA LYS A 169 2.13 19.22 -1.65
C LYS A 169 1.52 20.08 -2.76
N ALA A 170 0.42 19.63 -3.36
CA ALA A 170 -0.31 20.39 -4.36
C ALA A 170 -0.81 21.73 -3.81
N LEU A 171 -1.37 21.76 -2.60
CA LEU A 171 -1.81 22.99 -1.93
C LEU A 171 -0.66 23.98 -1.76
N MET A 172 0.49 23.53 -1.28
CA MET A 172 1.67 24.37 -1.07
C MET A 172 2.27 24.87 -2.40
N SER A 173 2.16 24.08 -3.48
CA SER A 173 2.64 24.45 -4.81
C SER A 173 1.67 25.32 -5.62
N MET A 174 0.43 25.57 -5.16
CA MET A 174 -0.51 26.41 -5.92
C MET A 174 0.08 27.81 -6.14
N PRO A 175 -0.10 28.40 -7.33
CA PRO A 175 0.31 29.78 -7.57
C PRO A 175 -0.57 30.75 -6.78
N ASP A 176 0.00 31.89 -6.38
CA ASP A 176 -0.71 32.93 -5.63
C ASP A 176 -1.60 33.82 -6.53
N ASP A 177 -1.48 33.69 -7.85
CA ASP A 177 -2.25 34.45 -8.86
C ASP A 177 -3.69 33.95 -9.06
N GLY A 178 -4.05 32.83 -8.42
CA GLY A 178 -5.39 32.25 -8.46
C GLY A 178 -5.73 31.44 -9.71
N VAL A 179 -4.79 31.26 -10.64
CA VAL A 179 -5.01 30.47 -11.86
C VAL A 179 -5.08 28.98 -11.49
N THR A 180 -6.23 28.37 -11.75
CA THR A 180 -6.46 26.94 -11.52
C THR A 180 -6.08 26.12 -12.76
N GLN A 181 -5.21 25.12 -12.59
CA GLN A 181 -4.85 24.17 -13.65
C GLN A 181 -5.75 22.93 -13.68
N THR A 182 -6.58 22.74 -12.65
CA THR A 182 -7.40 21.54 -12.45
C THR A 182 -8.85 21.90 -12.16
N ALA A 183 -9.78 21.05 -12.63
CA ALA A 183 -11.22 21.31 -12.46
C ALA A 183 -11.72 21.12 -11.01
N PHE A 184 -11.15 20.18 -10.25
CA PHE A 184 -11.66 19.78 -8.94
C PHE A 184 -10.61 19.79 -7.83
N ILE A 185 -9.35 19.46 -8.15
CA ILE A 185 -8.30 19.25 -7.14
C ILE A 185 -8.01 20.55 -6.40
N GLU A 186 -7.77 21.65 -7.12
CA GLU A 186 -7.50 22.96 -6.51
C GLU A 186 -8.72 23.50 -5.76
N SER A 187 -9.94 23.27 -6.26
CA SER A 187 -11.16 23.65 -5.56
C SER A 187 -11.26 22.93 -4.20
N TRP A 188 -10.98 21.63 -4.18
CA TRP A 188 -11.00 20.83 -2.96
C TRP A 188 -9.89 21.22 -1.97
N ILE A 189 -8.63 21.25 -2.40
CA ILE A 189 -7.51 21.49 -1.48
C ILE A 189 -7.49 22.92 -0.92
N LYS A 190 -8.21 23.88 -1.55
CA LYS A 190 -8.43 25.24 -1.02
C LYS A 190 -9.13 25.26 0.35
N ILE A 191 -9.75 24.17 0.79
CA ILE A 191 -10.18 24.00 2.19
C ILE A 191 -9.01 24.26 3.15
N GLY A 192 -7.79 23.83 2.79
CA GLY A 192 -6.58 24.04 3.57
C GLY A 192 -5.87 25.38 3.33
N LYS A 193 -6.50 26.36 2.64
CA LYS A 193 -5.85 27.64 2.31
C LYS A 193 -5.31 28.38 3.53
N GLU A 194 -6.01 28.32 4.65
CA GLU A 194 -5.61 28.94 5.90
C GLU A 194 -4.33 28.30 6.45
N ALA A 195 -4.24 26.97 6.44
CA ALA A 195 -3.04 26.24 6.84
C ALA A 195 -1.83 26.62 5.98
N ARG A 196 -2.02 26.69 4.65
CA ARG A 196 -0.98 27.16 3.72
C ARG A 196 -0.50 28.57 4.07
N SER A 197 -1.42 29.50 4.29
CA SER A 197 -1.08 30.88 4.63
C SER A 197 -0.33 30.96 5.97
N ASN A 198 -0.79 30.26 7.00
CA ASN A 198 -0.14 30.22 8.31
C ASN A 198 1.28 29.68 8.20
N VAL A 199 1.49 28.61 7.44
CA VAL A 199 2.82 28.01 7.24
C VAL A 199 3.72 28.90 6.39
N LYS A 200 3.23 29.51 5.30
CA LYS A 200 4.03 30.47 4.52
C LYS A 200 4.50 31.64 5.40
N ASN A 201 3.66 32.11 6.31
CA ASN A 201 4.00 33.23 7.21
C ASN A 201 4.99 32.83 8.31
N SER A 202 4.87 31.63 8.88
CA SER A 202 5.67 31.20 10.03
C SER A 202 6.92 30.39 9.66
N HIS A 203 6.93 29.77 8.48
CA HIS A 203 7.96 28.83 8.02
C HIS A 203 8.36 29.09 6.55
N GLY A 204 8.08 30.28 6.00
CA GLY A 204 8.35 30.61 4.60
C GLY A 204 9.81 30.49 4.17
N ASP A 205 10.75 30.65 5.12
CA ASP A 205 12.19 30.53 4.89
C ASP A 205 12.69 29.07 4.92
N LEU A 206 11.86 28.11 5.34
CA LEU A 206 12.27 26.70 5.37
C LEU A 206 12.27 26.07 3.97
N PRO A 207 13.05 25.00 3.76
CA PRO A 207 12.97 24.20 2.54
C PRO A 207 11.53 23.72 2.28
N PHE A 208 11.13 23.67 1.01
CA PHE A 208 9.75 23.39 0.59
C PHE A 208 9.17 22.11 1.22
N ASP A 209 9.96 21.03 1.33
CA ASP A 209 9.50 19.79 1.94
C ASP A 209 9.19 19.95 3.45
N GLN A 210 9.96 20.78 4.16
CA GLN A 210 9.68 21.10 5.56
C GLN A 210 8.43 21.97 5.71
N GLN A 211 8.20 22.89 4.78
CA GLN A 211 6.92 23.63 4.72
C GLN A 211 5.75 22.68 4.49
N CYS A 212 5.90 21.69 3.60
CA CYS A 212 4.88 20.66 3.39
C CYS A 212 4.61 19.88 4.67
N THR A 213 5.66 19.44 5.39
CA THR A 213 5.50 18.76 6.69
C THR A 213 4.80 19.62 7.75
N ALA A 214 5.10 20.92 7.80
CA ALA A 214 4.40 21.84 8.68
C ALA A 214 2.91 21.97 8.28
N CYS A 215 2.64 22.08 6.98
CA CYS A 215 1.29 22.22 6.44
C CYS A 215 0.45 20.94 6.59
N GLU A 216 1.06 19.75 6.53
CA GLU A 216 0.39 18.48 6.83
C GLU A 216 -0.21 18.46 8.24
N LYS A 217 0.49 19.05 9.22
CA LYS A 217 0.01 19.17 10.59
C LYS A 217 -0.99 20.31 10.74
N GLU A 218 -0.70 21.47 10.15
CA GLU A 218 -1.59 22.63 10.27
C GLU A 218 -2.94 22.42 9.57
N ALA A 219 -2.98 21.68 8.47
CA ALA A 219 -4.23 21.31 7.80
C ALA A 219 -5.14 20.42 8.68
N VAL A 220 -4.55 19.62 9.58
CA VAL A 220 -5.31 18.89 10.61
C VAL A 220 -5.94 19.88 11.59
N ASN A 221 -5.19 20.88 12.06
CA ASN A 221 -5.71 21.91 12.98
C ASN A 221 -6.86 22.72 12.35
N VAL A 222 -6.73 23.12 11.09
CA VAL A 222 -7.81 23.80 10.34
C VAL A 222 -9.03 22.89 10.22
N SER A 223 -8.83 21.60 9.92
CA SER A 223 -9.94 20.64 9.84
C SER A 223 -10.67 20.43 11.17
N LEU A 224 -9.93 20.39 12.29
CA LEU A 224 -10.52 20.35 13.64
C LEU A 224 -11.32 21.63 13.94
N THR A 225 -10.83 22.78 13.52
CA THR A 225 -11.54 24.06 13.65
C THR A 225 -12.83 24.06 12.81
N ASN A 226 -12.79 23.49 11.61
CA ASN A 226 -13.99 23.33 10.77
C ASN A 226 -15.04 22.42 11.43
N LEU A 227 -14.61 21.31 12.06
CA LEU A 227 -15.51 20.43 12.82
C LEU A 227 -16.21 21.15 13.97
N GLN A 228 -15.54 22.07 14.67
CA GLN A 228 -16.16 22.82 15.76
C GLN A 228 -17.37 23.64 15.30
N ARG A 229 -17.40 24.07 14.03
CA ARG A 229 -18.53 24.82 13.47
C ARG A 229 -19.78 23.97 13.20
N PHE A 230 -19.66 22.64 13.22
CA PHE A 230 -20.83 21.74 13.17
C PHE A 230 -21.54 21.63 14.53
N LEU A 231 -20.93 22.12 15.60
CA LEU A 231 -21.47 22.06 16.97
C LEU A 231 -22.18 23.35 17.39
N LEU A 232 -22.18 24.37 16.52
CA LEU A 232 -22.85 25.67 16.70
C LEU A 232 -24.19 25.67 15.96
#